data_AF-A0A4R6VMP9-F1
#
_entry.id   AF-A0A4R6VMP9-F1
#
_cell.length_a   1.000
_cell.length_b   1.000
_cell.length_c   1.000
_cell.angle_alpha   90.00
_cell.angle_beta   90.00
_cell.angle_gamma   90.00
#
_symmetry.space_group_name_H-M   'P 1'
#
loop_
_entity.id
_entity.type
_entity.pdbx_description
1 polymer ?
#
loop_
_entity_poly.entity_id
_entity_poly.type
_entity_poly.pdbx_seq_one_letter_code
_entity_poly.pdbx_strand_id
1 'polypeptide(L)' 'MTLRLSDDEAESLRRRAETEQRSMQEVARAAVREYVERHEHDDDVDRAAAWVAANFREALDRLGRA' A
#
# COMPACT_ATOMS: atom_id res chain seq x y z
N MET A 1 -4.12 16.88 -7.58
CA MET A 1 -3.36 17.11 -6.32
C MET A 1 -1.89 17.26 -6.69
N THR A 2 -1.18 18.26 -6.15
CA THR A 2 0.24 18.47 -6.45
C THR A 2 1.09 17.85 -5.34
N LEU A 3 1.89 16.85 -5.67
CA LEU A 3 2.81 16.22 -4.72
C LEU A 3 4.00 17.14 -4.47
N ARG A 4 4.27 17.47 -3.20
CA ARG A 4 5.47 18.21 -2.80
C ARG A 4 6.54 17.20 -2.41
N LEU A 5 7.63 17.20 -3.18
CA LEU A 5 8.80 16.35 -2.95
C LEU A 5 9.88 17.17 -2.25
N SER A 6 10.61 16.54 -1.34
CA SER A 6 11.93 16.99 -0.91
C SER A 6 12.95 16.89 -2.05
N ASP A 7 14.08 17.56 -1.90
CA ASP A 7 15.14 17.56 -2.92
C ASP A 7 15.68 16.13 -3.17
N ASP A 8 15.83 15.34 -2.10
CA ASP A 8 16.30 13.95 -2.17
C ASP A 8 15.32 13.01 -2.88
N GLU A 9 14.01 13.20 -2.63
CA GLU A 9 12.95 12.45 -3.31
C GLU A 9 12.89 12.82 -4.80
N ALA A 10 13.00 14.11 -5.13
CA ALA A 10 13.01 14.58 -6.50
C ALA A 10 14.20 14.03 -7.28
N GLU A 11 15.39 14.00 -6.67
CA GLU A 11 16.60 13.46 -7.31
C GLU A 11 16.53 11.95 -7.50
N SER A 12 16.03 11.23 -6.50
CA SER A 12 15.82 9.78 -6.62
C SER A 12 14.83 9.43 -7.71
N LEU A 13 13.73 10.18 -7.80
CA LEU A 13 12.72 10.02 -8.86
C LEU A 13 13.28 10.38 -10.25
N ARG A 14 14.13 11.40 -10.36
CA ARG A 14 14.80 11.79 -11.60
C ARG A 14 15.72 10.69 -12.12
N ARG A 15 16.62 10.18 -11.28
CA ARG A 15 17.52 9.06 -11.64
C ARG A 15 16.74 7.84 -12.11
N ARG A 16 15.62 7.55 -11.44
CA ARG A 16 14.75 6.42 -11.83
C ARG A 16 14.09 6.65 -13.18
N ALA A 17 13.57 7.84 -13.43
CA ALA A 17 12.97 8.24 -14.70
C ALA A 17 13.95 8.17 -15.88
N GLU A 18 15.19 8.61 -15.68
CA GLU A 18 16.27 8.50 -16.66
C GLU A 18 16.60 7.03 -16.98
N THR A 19 16.70 6.20 -15.94
CA THR A 19 16.96 4.75 -16.09
C THR A 19 15.83 4.05 -16.87
N GLU A 20 14.58 4.42 -16.61
CA GLU A 20 13.41 3.84 -17.27
C GLU A 20 13.07 4.50 -18.62
N GLN A 21 13.78 5.58 -19.02
CA GLN A 21 13.47 6.40 -20.20
C GLN A 21 12.01 6.89 -20.22
N ARG A 22 11.50 7.28 -19.04
CA ARG A 22 10.12 7.76 -18.83
C ARG A 22 10.13 9.14 -18.23
N SER A 23 9.00 9.85 -18.28
CA SER A 23 8.90 11.11 -17.55
C SER A 23 8.85 10.86 -16.03
N MET A 24 9.38 11.80 -15.24
CA MET A 24 9.28 11.73 -13.77
C MET A 24 7.84 11.58 -13.28
N GLN A 25 6.88 12.19 -13.99
CA GLN A 25 5.45 12.10 -13.68
C GLN A 25 4.89 10.69 -13.91
N GLU A 26 5.31 10.01 -14.96
CA GLU A 26 4.89 8.63 -15.22
C GLU A 26 5.46 7.66 -14.19
N VAL A 27 6.72 7.85 -13.78
CA VAL A 27 7.34 7.05 -12.73
C VAL A 27 6.64 7.29 -11.39
N ALA A 28 6.36 8.55 -11.03
CA ALA A 28 5.61 8.87 -9.81
C ALA A 28 4.23 8.21 -9.80
N ARG A 29 3.48 8.30 -10.91
CA ARG A 29 2.16 7.65 -11.03
C ARG A 29 2.24 6.14 -10.94
N ALA A 30 3.28 5.53 -11.51
CA ALA A 30 3.50 4.09 -11.40
C ALA A 30 3.80 3.69 -9.97
N ALA A 31 4.70 4.40 -9.28
CA ALA A 31 5.04 4.15 -7.89
C ALA A 31 3.83 4.27 -6.95
N VAL A 32 2.96 5.27 -7.17
CA VAL A 32 1.72 5.40 -6.38
C VAL A 32 0.78 4.23 -6.61
N ARG A 33 0.55 3.82 -7.87
CA ARG A 33 -0.30 2.65 -8.16
C ARG A 33 0.25 1.39 -7.52
N GLU A 34 1.54 1.14 -7.70
CA GLU A 34 2.21 -0.04 -7.16
C GLU A 34 2.15 -0.05 -5.62
N TYR A 35 2.34 1.10 -4.97
CA TYR A 35 2.19 1.20 -3.52
C TYR A 35 0.78 0.83 -3.07
N VAL A 36 -0.25 1.37 -3.74
CA VAL A 36 -1.65 1.08 -3.41
C VAL A 36 -1.96 -0.40 -3.65
N GLU A 37 -1.67 -0.92 -4.84
CA GLU A 37 -1.91 -2.33 -5.21
C GLU A 37 -1.23 -3.31 -4.24
N ARG A 38 -0.02 -2.98 -3.75
CA ARG A 38 0.68 -3.81 -2.76
C ARG A 38 0.00 -3.84 -1.39
N HIS A 39 -0.72 -2.79 -1.00
CA HIS A 39 -1.37 -2.70 0.31
C HIS A 39 -2.87 -3.03 0.26
N GLU A 40 -3.50 -3.02 -0.92
CA GLU A 40 -4.93 -3.35 -1.07
C GLU A 40 -5.28 -4.75 -0.52
N HIS A 41 -4.43 -5.75 -0.76
CA HIS A 41 -4.70 -7.10 -0.24
C HIS A 41 -4.63 -7.16 1.29
N ASP A 42 -3.64 -6.52 1.89
CA ASP A 42 -3.47 -6.49 3.34
C ASP A 42 -4.63 -5.73 4.00
N ASP A 43 -5.03 -4.59 3.43
CA ASP A 43 -6.20 -3.82 3.86
C ASP A 43 -7.51 -4.63 3.78
N ASP A 44 -7.64 -5.47 2.73
CA ASP A 44 -8.77 -6.37 2.55
C ASP A 44 -8.79 -7.50 3.58
N VAL A 45 -7.63 -8.11 3.85
CA VAL A 45 -7.45 -9.15 4.86
C VAL A 45 -7.74 -8.60 6.25
N ASP A 46 -7.17 -7.45 6.61
CA ASP A 46 -7.37 -6.81 7.91
C ASP A 46 -8.83 -6.45 8.12
N ARG A 47 -9.50 -5.94 7.08
CA ARG A 47 -10.93 -5.64 7.14
C ARG A 47 -11.78 -6.90 7.33
N ALA A 48 -11.47 -7.98 6.63
CA ALA A 48 -12.16 -9.25 6.79
C ALA A 48 -11.92 -9.85 8.20
N ALA A 49 -10.68 -9.82 8.69
CA ALA A 49 -10.32 -10.29 10.01
C ALA A 49 -11.05 -9.49 11.11
N ALA A 50 -11.08 -8.16 10.99
CA ALA A 50 -11.82 -7.29 11.92
C ALA A 50 -13.32 -7.62 11.94
N TRP A 51 -13.92 -7.88 10.76
CA TRP A 51 -15.31 -8.27 10.66
C TRP A 51 -15.56 -9.64 11.33
N VAL A 52 -14.72 -10.64 11.08
CA VAL A 52 -14.86 -11.96 11.71
C VAL A 52 -14.71 -11.87 13.22
N ALA A 53 -13.70 -11.15 13.72
CA ALA A 53 -13.48 -10.95 15.15
C ALA A 53 -14.66 -10.24 15.84
N ALA A 54 -15.30 -9.29 15.16
CA ALA A 54 -16.49 -8.61 15.67
C ALA A 54 -17.72 -9.53 15.74
N ASN A 55 -17.94 -10.35 14.70
CA ASN A 55 -19.17 -11.14 14.57
C ASN A 55 -19.09 -12.53 15.24
N PHE A 56 -17.90 -13.11 15.38
CA PHE A 56 -17.72 -14.49 15.82
C PHE A 56 -16.83 -14.63 17.07
N ARG A 57 -16.79 -13.60 17.92
CA ARG A 57 -15.94 -13.56 19.12
C ARG A 57 -16.05 -14.80 20.00
N GLU A 58 -17.27 -15.25 20.30
CA GLU A 58 -17.48 -16.41 21.19
C GLU A 58 -16.97 -17.72 20.57
N ALA A 59 -17.11 -17.88 19.25
CA ALA A 59 -16.62 -19.05 18.54
C ALA A 59 -15.08 -19.06 18.49
N LEU A 60 -14.45 -17.91 18.27
CA LEU A 60 -13.00 -17.74 18.30
C LEU A 60 -12.43 -17.96 19.71
N ASP A 61 -13.11 -17.46 20.75
CA ASP A 61 -12.72 -17.69 22.15
C ASP A 61 -12.79 -19.17 22.55
N ARG A 62 -13.76 -19.92 22.01
CA ARG A 62 -13.81 -21.38 22.21
C ARG A 62 -12.67 -22.09 21.47
N LEU A 63 -12.38 -21.69 20.23
CA LEU A 63 -11.33 -22.29 19.42
C LEU A 63 -9.95 -22.14 20.07
N GLY A 64 -9.64 -20.95 20.63
CA GLY A 64 -8.35 -20.69 21.28
C GLY A 64 -8.15 -21.37 22.64
N ARG A 65 -9.17 -22.03 23.19
CA ARG A 65 -9.12 -22.77 24.47
C ARG A 65 -9.01 -24.28 24.28
N ALA A 66 -9.13 -24.78 23.05
CA ALA A 66 -8.93 -26.18 22.68
C ALA A 66 -7.44 -26.44 22.37
#